data_AF-A0A2T5PD06-F1
#
_entry.id   AF-A0A2T5PD06-F1
#
_cell.length_a   1.000
_cell.length_b   1.000
_cell.length_c   1.000
_cell.angle_alpha   90.00
_cell.angle_beta   90.00
_cell.angle_gamma   90.00
#
_symmetry.space_group_name_H-M   'P 1'
#
loop_
_entity.id
_entity.type
_entity.pdbx_description
1 polymer ?
#
loop_
_entity_poly.entity_id
_entity_poly.type
_entity_poly.pdbx_seq_one_letter_code
_entity_poly.pdbx_strand_id
1 'polypeptide(L)' 'MNIHNSHRAEDHSAFLLDDLLPAIVGYADSKGVPTEVVVFAAFLAMATIIRSKGVGRETINKALDAMHCPTHEAPEVMQ' A
#
# COMPACT_ATOMS: atom_id res chain seq x y z
N MET A 1 10.57 -19.91 12.41
CA MET A 1 11.11 -19.30 11.19
C MET A 1 10.08 -18.31 10.68
N ASN A 2 10.33 -17.01 10.83
CA ASN A 2 9.38 -15.97 10.45
C ASN A 2 9.48 -15.76 8.94
N ILE A 3 8.45 -16.16 8.18
CA ILE A 3 8.37 -15.98 6.72
C ILE A 3 8.59 -14.52 6.28
N HIS A 4 8.40 -13.56 7.19
CA HIS A 4 8.67 -12.14 6.95
C HIS A 4 10.16 -11.75 6.97
N ASN A 5 11.07 -12.62 7.44
CA ASN A 5 12.51 -12.34 7.46
C ASN A 5 13.25 -12.80 6.20
N SER A 6 12.63 -13.63 5.35
CA SER A 6 13.27 -14.19 4.15
C SER A 6 12.72 -13.63 2.83
N HIS A 7 11.68 -12.81 2.89
CA HIS A 7 11.02 -12.18 1.74
C HIS A 7 10.83 -10.71 2.06
N ARG A 8 11.76 -9.87 1.59
CA ARG A 8 11.68 -8.44 1.83
C ARG A 8 10.68 -7.82 0.85
N ALA A 9 10.08 -6.70 1.21
CA ALA A 9 9.16 -6.00 0.31
C ALA A 9 9.85 -5.58 -1.00
N GLU A 10 11.16 -5.28 -0.93
CA GLU A 10 11.99 -4.90 -2.08
C GLU A 10 12.09 -6.01 -3.14
N ASP A 11 12.02 -7.27 -2.72
CA ASP A 11 12.03 -8.44 -3.62
C ASP A 11 10.76 -8.50 -4.50
N HIS A 12 9.72 -7.74 -4.13
CA HIS A 12 8.45 -7.65 -4.82
C HIS A 12 8.23 -6.29 -5.51
N SER A 13 9.26 -5.44 -5.58
CA SER A 13 9.17 -4.08 -6.13
C SER A 13 8.64 -4.02 -7.57
N ALA A 14 9.08 -4.92 -8.45
CA ALA A 14 8.58 -5.00 -9.83
C ALA A 14 7.06 -5.24 -9.87
N PHE A 15 6.56 -6.23 -9.12
CA PHE A 15 5.11 -6.47 -9.03
C PHE A 15 4.36 -5.24 -8.48
N LEU A 16 4.90 -4.60 -7.44
CA LEU A 16 4.23 -3.44 -6.83
C LEU A 16 4.15 -2.26 -7.80
N LEU A 17 5.25 -1.93 -8.49
CA LEU A 17 5.36 -0.75 -9.35
C LEU A 17 4.80 -0.97 -10.75
N ASP A 18 5.02 -2.14 -11.34
CA ASP A 18 4.71 -2.40 -12.74
C ASP A 18 3.33 -3.06 -12.94
N ASP A 19 2.84 -3.79 -11.94
CA ASP A 19 1.55 -4.50 -12.04
C ASP A 19 0.48 -3.89 -11.13
N LEU A 20 0.74 -3.84 -9.82
CA LEU A 20 -0.28 -3.50 -8.83
C LEU A 20 -0.71 -2.04 -8.90
N LEU A 21 0.23 -1.09 -8.88
CA LEU A 21 -0.10 0.33 -8.93
C LEU A 21 -0.80 0.72 -10.24
N PRO A 22 -0.34 0.29 -11.43
CA PRO A 22 -1.07 0.56 -12.67
C PRO A 22 -2.46 -0.06 -12.71
N ALA A 23 -2.66 -1.26 -12.15
CA ALA A 23 -3.99 -1.87 -12.07
C ALA A 23 -4.96 -1.07 -11.20
N ILE A 24 -4.49 -0.53 -10.07
CA ILE A 24 -5.28 0.35 -9.19
C ILE A 24 -5.66 1.63 -9.93
N VAL A 25 -4.69 2.30 -10.57
CA VAL A 25 -4.91 3.56 -11.30
C VAL A 25 -5.85 3.33 -12.48
N GLY A 26 -5.63 2.28 -13.29
CA GLY A 26 -6.47 1.94 -14.42
C GLY A 26 -7.91 1.59 -14.01
N TYR A 27 -8.08 0.90 -12.88
CA TYR A 27 -9.42 0.66 -12.35
C TYR A 27 -10.10 1.97 -11.93
N ALA A 28 -9.39 2.84 -11.19
CA ALA A 28 -9.91 4.13 -10.75
C ALA A 28 -10.39 4.99 -11.93
N ASP A 29 -9.55 5.11 -12.96
CA ASP A 29 -9.86 5.82 -14.20
C ASP A 29 -11.08 5.23 -14.90
N SER A 30 -11.12 3.90 -15.08
CA SER A 30 -12.24 3.21 -15.75
C SER A 30 -13.59 3.36 -15.04
N LYS A 31 -13.58 3.71 -13.75
CA LYS A 31 -14.76 3.91 -12.91
C LYS A 31 -15.04 5.38 -12.59
N GLY A 32 -14.18 6.30 -13.02
CA GLY A 32 -14.30 7.72 -12.69
C GLY A 32 -14.27 8.00 -11.20
N VAL A 33 -13.52 7.21 -10.41
CA VAL A 33 -13.40 7.38 -8.96
C VAL A 33 -11.99 7.88 -8.60
N PRO A 34 -11.82 8.66 -7.52
CA PRO A 34 -10.50 9.09 -7.08
C PRO A 34 -9.60 7.89 -6.75
N THR A 35 -8.35 7.95 -7.20
CA THR A 35 -7.36 6.89 -7.00
C THR A 35 -7.17 6.58 -5.51
N GLU A 36 -7.22 7.59 -4.64
CA GLU A 36 -7.07 7.42 -3.18
C GLU A 36 -8.17 6.52 -2.60
N VAL A 37 -9.39 6.59 -3.13
CA VAL A 37 -10.51 5.73 -2.69
C VAL A 37 -10.23 4.27 -3.03
N VAL A 38 -9.72 4.01 -4.24
CA VAL A 38 -9.39 2.65 -4.68
C VAL A 38 -8.18 2.10 -3.94
N VAL A 39 -7.15 2.92 -3.73
CA VAL A 39 -5.97 2.57 -2.91
C VAL A 39 -6.40 2.19 -1.50
N PHE A 40 -7.28 2.98 -0.88
CA PHE A 40 -7.76 2.69 0.47
C PHE A 40 -8.59 1.40 0.52
N ALA A 41 -9.48 1.16 -0.46
CA ALA A 41 -10.23 -0.08 -0.56
C ALA A 41 -9.32 -1.30 -0.75
N ALA A 42 -8.30 -1.19 -1.62
CA ALA A 42 -7.30 -2.24 -1.83
C ALA A 42 -6.50 -2.51 -0.54
N PHE A 43 -6.11 -1.46 0.18
CA PHE A 43 -5.46 -1.58 1.49
C PHE A 43 -6.32 -2.36 2.50
N LEU A 44 -7.61 -2.04 2.62
CA LEU A 44 -8.52 -2.76 3.53
C LEU A 44 -8.66 -4.24 3.16
N ALA A 45 -8.71 -4.57 1.87
CA ALA A 45 -8.73 -5.95 1.40
C ALA A 45 -7.44 -6.69 1.77
N MET A 46 -6.27 -6.09 1.54
CA MET A 46 -4.97 -6.67 1.92
C MET A 46 -4.84 -6.83 3.43
N ALA A 47 -5.25 -5.82 4.21
CA ALA A 47 -5.26 -5.88 5.67
C ALA A 47 -6.14 -7.04 6.17
N THR A 48 -7.27 -7.31 5.50
CA THR A 48 -8.15 -8.45 5.81
C THR A 48 -7.43 -9.79 5.61
N ILE A 49 -6.67 -9.95 4.51
CA ILE A 49 -5.87 -11.16 4.25
C ILE A 49 -4.75 -11.30 5.31
N ILE A 50 -4.11 -10.21 5.70
CA ILE A 50 -3.06 -10.21 6.72
C ILE A 50 -3.63 -10.62 8.09
N ARG A 51 -4.77 -10.04 8.48
CA ARG A 51 -5.48 -10.36 9.73
C ARG A 51 -5.97 -11.81 9.75
N SER A 52 -6.46 -12.35 8.64
CA SER A 52 -6.93 -13.74 8.57
C SER A 52 -5.80 -14.76 8.74
N LYS A 53 -4.54 -14.37 8.47
CA LYS A 53 -3.34 -15.17 8.75
C LYS A 53 -2.83 -15.05 10.19
N GLY A 54 -3.59 -14.40 11.08
CA GLY A 54 -3.26 -14.30 12.51
C GLY A 54 -2.32 -13.15 12.86
N VAL A 55 -2.00 -12.26 11.92
CA VAL A 55 -1.20 -11.07 12.22
C VAL A 55 -2.03 -10.11 13.08
N GLY A 56 -1.51 -9.76 14.24
CA GLY A 56 -2.18 -8.87 15.19
C GLY A 56 -2.25 -7.42 14.70
N ARG A 57 -3.22 -6.68 15.23
CA ARG A 57 -3.38 -5.23 14.96
C ARG A 57 -2.10 -4.44 15.26
N GLU A 58 -1.41 -4.76 16.35
CA GLU A 58 -0.18 -4.07 16.76
C GLU A 58 0.94 -4.23 15.72
N THR A 59 1.07 -5.41 15.13
CA THR A 59 2.08 -5.66 14.09
C THR A 59 1.80 -4.84 12.84
N ILE A 60 0.52 -4.72 12.45
CA ILE A 60 0.11 -3.88 11.31
C ILE A 60 0.42 -2.41 11.61
N ASN A 61 0.05 -1.92 12.80
CA ASN A 61 0.34 -0.55 13.19
C ASN A 61 1.85 -0.25 13.17
N LYS A 62 2.67 -1.13 13.73
CA LYS A 62 4.14 -0.99 13.67
C LYS A 62 4.68 -0.95 12.23
N ALA A 63 4.09 -1.74 11.33
CA ALA A 63 4.47 -1.71 9.92
C ALA A 63 4.09 -0.37 9.28
N LEU A 64 2.91 0.18 9.60
CA LEU A 64 2.48 1.50 9.13
C LEU A 64 3.39 2.62 9.65
N ASP A 65 3.74 2.59 10.94
CA ASP A 65 4.64 3.56 11.58
C ASP A 65 6.05 3.53 10.96
N ALA A 66 6.48 2.36 10.47
CA ALA A 66 7.76 2.17 9.81
C ALA A 66 7.73 2.57 8.32
N MET A 67 6.55 2.80 7.72
CA MET A 67 6.48 3.30 6.35
C MET A 67 7.02 4.72 6.31
N HIS A 68 8.21 4.89 5.75
CA HIS A 68 8.72 6.21 5.42
C HIS A 68 7.97 6.71 4.18
N CYS A 69 6.85 7.39 4.41
CA CYS A 69 6.21 8.18 3.38
C CYS A 69 6.89 9.56 3.43
N PRO A 70 7.73 9.94 2.45
CA PRO A 70 8.01 11.34 2.26
C PRO A 70 6.66 11.95 1.88
N THR A 71 5.98 12.57 2.84
CA THR A 71 4.86 13.46 2.54
C THR A 71 5.43 14.43 1.53
N HIS A 72 4.97 14.36 0.28
CA HIS A 72 5.22 15.44 -0.64
C HIS A 72 4.38 16.60 -0.10
N GLU A 73 4.92 17.31 0.89
CA GLU A 73 4.67 18.74 1.03
C GLU A 73 5.20 19.33 -0.27
N ALA A 74 4.40 19.22 -1.35
CA ALA A 74 4.49 20.20 -2.41
C ALA A 74 4.40 21.53 -1.67
N PRO A 75 5.39 22.43 -1.79
CA PRO A 75 5.21 23.75 -1.24
C PRO A 75 3.94 24.29 -1.89
N GLU A 76 2.88 24.43 -1.11
CA GLU A 76 1.94 25.49 -1.40
C GLU A 76 2.81 26.77 -1.47
N VAL A 77 2.57 27.61 -2.47
CA VAL A 77 3.40 28.75 -2.93
C VAL A 77 4.53 28.31 -3.91
N MET A 78 4.52 28.69 -5.20
CA MET A 78 4.33 30.04 -5.75
C MET A 78 3.80 30.03 -7.21
N GLN A 79 2.71 30.81 -7.41
CA GLN A 79 2.12 31.38 -8.64
C GLN A 79 1.01 30.59 -9.34
#